data_AF-A0A960S490-F1
#
_entry.id   AF-A0A960S490-F1
#
_cell.length_a   1.000
_cell.length_b   1.000
_cell.length_c   1.000
_cell.angle_alpha   90.00
_cell.angle_beta   90.00
_cell.angle_gamma   90.00
#
_symmetry.space_group_name_H-M   'P 1'
#
loop_
_entity.id
_entity.type
_entity.pdbx_description
1 polymer ?
#
loop_
_entity_poly.entity_id
_entity_poly.type
_entity_poly.pdbx_seq_one_letter_code
_entity_poly.pdbx_strand_id
1 'polypeptide(L)'
;ASPFVSGDAKTYGYAQSFFPWLGTFLRNKFYLPCFVQPIESFFQHCDTHAKNITRMLKGECSDCDPTFPHLPELKNHYVVKDIPITVTHNNHSIASTVRVIETKPEFQGNPLRLILFSFNDNRQTFGDAIGPWNPKTADEVSILPIEILRALQTHTSIDSLMCFSLGGITLNGLKHITPEDSAFIPKTVILNRSLRSTWKVASVLFPWMKWPLHFLTYLYGLDANPEQEILSFYQRLHTQSPDSMKERTVVEFSATRDRYFSAPGDYDETFHQTLKDTQTTVHHGKFFIPLVAEIAHHAMRADHLLNNPDSETDTTHFFTMSPNESVPQTLVREIFNRGKTHTSLFVGGNRDSLDSLTYLHALPVLEAHYTSSIKK
;
A
#
# COMPACT_ATOMS: atom_id res chain seq x y z
N ALA A 1 -12.78 -7.82 21.39
CA ALA A 1 -12.85 -6.50 22.03
C ALA A 1 -11.51 -6.20 22.69
N SER A 2 -10.70 -5.33 22.09
CA SER A 2 -9.46 -4.86 22.72
C SER A 2 -9.83 -3.81 23.76
N PRO A 3 -9.53 -3.98 25.06
CA PRO A 3 -9.65 -2.89 26.01
C PRO A 3 -8.42 -2.01 25.77
N PHE A 4 -8.56 -0.71 25.48
CA PHE A 4 -7.64 0.36 25.96
C PHE A 4 -7.94 1.68 25.23
N VAL A 5 -8.47 2.60 26.05
CA VAL A 5 -8.26 4.06 26.15
C VAL A 5 -7.49 4.72 25.01
N SER A 6 -8.12 5.74 24.40
CA SER A 6 -7.47 6.77 23.59
C SER A 6 -6.45 7.55 24.45
N GLY A 7 -5.16 7.24 24.32
CA GLY A 7 -4.08 7.99 24.97
C GLY A 7 -3.61 9.19 24.14
N ASP A 8 -3.38 10.33 24.79
CA ASP A 8 -2.76 11.51 24.18
C ASP A 8 -1.33 11.23 23.70
N ALA A 9 -0.94 11.88 22.59
CA ALA A 9 0.39 11.78 21.97
C ALA A 9 1.58 12.01 22.92
N LYS A 10 1.35 12.69 24.06
CA LYS A 10 2.37 12.93 25.10
C LYS A 10 2.90 11.63 25.73
N THR A 11 2.11 10.56 25.76
CA THR A 11 2.49 9.30 26.42
C THR A 11 3.54 8.51 25.63
N TYR A 12 3.53 8.60 24.29
CA TYR A 12 4.45 7.86 23.41
C TYR A 12 5.90 8.38 23.48
N GLY A 13 6.10 9.67 23.77
CA GLY A 13 7.42 10.28 23.89
C GLY A 13 8.20 9.83 25.14
N TYR A 14 7.52 9.37 26.19
CA TYR A 14 8.17 8.96 27.44
C TYR A 14 8.79 7.56 27.36
N ALA A 15 8.20 6.58 26.69
CA ALA A 15 8.77 5.22 26.63
C ALA A 15 9.98 5.13 25.68
N GLN A 16 9.97 5.90 24.59
CA GLN A 16 11.05 5.91 23.59
C GLN A 16 12.39 6.42 24.14
N SER A 17 12.38 7.24 25.19
CA SER A 17 13.58 7.82 25.81
C SER A 17 14.26 6.89 26.82
N PHE A 18 13.55 5.91 27.40
CA PHE A 18 14.15 4.99 28.39
C PHE A 18 14.85 3.78 27.76
N PHE A 19 14.29 3.18 26.70
CA PHE A 19 14.92 2.03 26.00
C PHE A 19 14.81 2.11 24.47
N PRO A 20 15.59 2.97 23.79
CA PRO A 20 15.53 3.15 22.34
C PRO A 20 15.74 1.87 21.52
N TRP A 21 16.54 0.94 22.04
CA TRP A 21 16.80 -0.36 21.40
C TRP A 21 15.55 -1.25 21.34
N LEU A 22 14.65 -1.15 22.32
CA LEU A 22 13.43 -1.95 22.37
C LEU A 22 12.41 -1.47 21.32
N GLY A 23 12.25 -0.15 21.15
CA GLY A 23 11.44 0.42 20.06
C GLY A 23 11.97 0.00 18.69
N THR A 24 13.30 0.05 18.51
CA THR A 24 13.99 -0.40 17.29
C THR A 24 13.76 -1.89 17.02
N PHE A 25 13.79 -2.73 18.06
CA PHE A 25 13.50 -4.16 17.99
C PHE A 25 12.06 -4.42 17.57
N LEU A 26 11.07 -3.84 18.25
CA LEU A 26 9.65 -4.02 17.97
C LEU A 26 9.31 -3.60 16.55
N ARG A 27 9.79 -2.42 16.12
CA ARG A 27 9.63 -1.96 14.75
C ARG A 27 10.22 -2.95 13.75
N ASN A 28 11.43 -3.47 13.96
CA ASN A 28 12.02 -4.44 13.03
C ASN A 28 11.23 -5.74 12.95
N LYS A 29 10.71 -6.23 14.09
CA LYS A 29 9.94 -7.47 14.11
C LYS A 29 8.57 -7.33 13.44
N PHE A 30 7.98 -6.14 13.46
CA PHE A 30 6.70 -5.85 12.82
C PHE A 30 6.83 -5.13 11.47
N TYR A 31 8.07 -4.96 10.99
CA TYR A 31 8.44 -4.32 9.72
C TYR A 31 7.95 -2.87 9.54
N LEU A 32 7.45 -2.22 10.60
CA LEU A 32 6.87 -0.87 10.51
C LEU A 32 7.86 0.14 9.91
N PRO A 33 7.43 1.03 8.99
CA PRO A 33 8.29 2.03 8.36
C PRO A 33 8.57 3.24 9.28
N CYS A 34 8.89 2.97 10.54
CA CYS A 34 9.40 3.94 11.52
C CYS A 34 10.92 3.78 11.65
N PHE A 35 11.64 4.75 12.20
CA PHE A 35 13.08 4.65 12.50
C PHE A 35 13.93 4.14 11.31
N VAL A 36 14.19 4.97 10.31
CA VAL A 36 14.90 4.60 9.07
C VAL A 36 16.21 3.86 9.39
N GLN A 37 16.36 2.65 8.85
CA GLN A 37 17.57 1.84 8.93
C GLN A 37 18.06 1.44 7.53
N PRO A 38 19.33 1.02 7.39
CA PRO A 38 19.88 0.58 6.11
C PRO A 38 19.02 -0.52 5.48
N ILE A 39 18.88 -0.46 4.16
CA ILE A 39 18.14 -1.43 3.34
C ILE A 39 18.78 -2.81 3.54
N GLU A 40 17.97 -3.86 3.80
CA GLU A 40 18.48 -5.23 3.95
C GLU A 40 19.02 -5.77 2.62
N SER A 41 19.92 -6.75 2.66
CA SER A 41 20.61 -7.25 1.45
C SER A 41 19.64 -7.72 0.35
N PHE A 42 18.52 -8.35 0.70
CA PHE A 42 17.49 -8.74 -0.27
C PHE A 42 16.95 -7.52 -1.04
N PHE A 43 16.54 -6.48 -0.31
CA PHE A 43 16.02 -5.25 -0.89
C PHE A 43 17.10 -4.45 -1.64
N GLN A 44 18.38 -4.56 -1.27
CA GLN A 44 19.47 -3.95 -2.04
C GLN A 44 19.59 -4.54 -3.46
N HIS A 45 19.37 -5.85 -3.60
CA HIS A 45 19.35 -6.49 -4.93
C HIS A 45 18.12 -6.07 -5.72
N CYS A 46 16.93 -6.07 -5.10
CA CYS A 46 15.70 -5.59 -5.73
C CYS A 46 15.82 -4.12 -6.18
N ASP A 47 16.36 -3.24 -5.35
CA ASP A 47 16.58 -1.84 -5.69
C ASP A 47 17.52 -1.68 -6.88
N THR A 48 18.55 -2.53 -7.01
CA THR A 48 19.48 -2.47 -8.14
C THR A 48 18.78 -2.83 -9.45
N HIS A 49 17.99 -3.90 -9.47
CA HIS A 49 17.19 -4.29 -10.64
C HIS A 49 16.13 -3.22 -10.96
N ALA A 50 15.44 -2.72 -9.94
CA ALA A 50 14.38 -1.76 -10.09
C ALA A 50 14.88 -0.39 -10.60
N LYS A 51 16.09 0.02 -10.20
CA LYS A 51 16.79 1.18 -10.76
C LYS A 51 17.05 1.01 -12.25
N ASN A 52 17.53 -0.15 -12.67
CA ASN A 52 17.77 -0.43 -14.08
C ASN A 52 16.47 -0.36 -14.89
N ILE A 53 15.39 -0.96 -14.37
CA ILE A 53 14.05 -0.91 -14.99
C ILE A 53 13.54 0.53 -15.10
N THR A 54 13.70 1.33 -14.05
CA THR A 54 13.28 2.73 -14.06
C THR A 54 14.08 3.53 -15.08
N ARG A 55 15.41 3.36 -15.12
CA ARG A 55 16.27 4.00 -16.12
C ARG A 55 15.86 3.62 -17.54
N MET A 56 15.52 2.34 -17.79
CA MET A 56 15.01 1.91 -19.09
C MET A 56 13.69 2.58 -19.47
N LEU A 57 12.72 2.65 -18.54
CA LEU A 57 11.45 3.33 -18.77
C LEU A 57 11.62 4.82 -19.02
N LYS A 58 12.64 5.45 -18.41
CA LYS A 58 13.04 6.85 -18.67
C LYS A 58 13.87 7.02 -19.96
N GLY A 59 14.28 5.93 -20.62
CA GLY A 59 15.13 5.97 -21.81
C GLY A 59 16.62 6.22 -21.54
N GLU A 60 17.07 6.09 -20.29
CA GLU A 60 18.43 6.36 -19.82
C GLU A 60 19.37 5.14 -19.91
N CYS A 61 18.86 3.98 -20.33
CA CYS A 61 19.62 2.74 -20.49
C CYS A 61 19.04 1.88 -21.62
N SER A 62 19.91 1.22 -22.39
CA SER A 62 19.53 0.31 -23.49
C SER A 62 19.50 -1.16 -23.09
N ASP A 63 20.14 -1.54 -21.98
CA ASP A 63 20.28 -2.93 -21.57
C ASP A 63 18.93 -3.45 -21.07
N CYS A 64 18.44 -4.51 -21.70
CA CYS A 64 17.13 -5.08 -21.40
C CYS A 64 17.23 -6.10 -20.28
N ASP A 65 16.35 -6.00 -19.27
CA ASP A 65 16.17 -7.08 -18.31
C ASP A 65 15.47 -8.26 -19.02
N PRO A 66 16.14 -9.43 -19.18
CA PRO A 66 15.56 -10.56 -19.90
C PRO A 66 14.34 -11.17 -19.18
N THR A 67 14.09 -10.81 -17.92
CA THR A 67 12.90 -11.25 -17.18
C THR A 67 11.63 -10.49 -17.57
N PHE A 68 11.74 -9.45 -18.41
CA PHE A 68 10.61 -8.65 -18.92
C PHE A 68 10.76 -8.36 -20.41
N PRO A 69 10.31 -9.27 -21.28
CA PRO A 69 10.49 -9.12 -22.72
C PRO A 69 9.79 -7.88 -23.28
N HIS A 70 8.74 -7.37 -22.60
CA HIS A 70 7.94 -6.22 -23.05
C HIS A 70 8.43 -4.86 -22.52
N LEU A 71 9.44 -4.83 -21.66
CA LEU A 71 9.93 -3.58 -21.07
C LEU A 71 10.40 -2.55 -22.11
N PRO A 72 11.11 -2.94 -23.21
CA PRO A 72 11.48 -2.01 -24.27
C PRO A 72 10.28 -1.43 -25.02
N GLU A 73 9.19 -2.16 -25.17
CA GLU A 73 7.97 -1.68 -25.81
C GLU A 73 7.19 -0.77 -24.86
N LEU A 74 7.11 -1.11 -23.56
CA LEU A 74 6.44 -0.29 -22.56
C LEU A 74 7.02 1.14 -22.50
N LYS A 75 8.35 1.32 -22.65
CA LYS A 75 8.96 2.66 -22.70
C LYS A 75 8.42 3.54 -23.84
N ASN A 76 7.91 2.94 -24.91
CA ASN A 76 7.33 3.68 -26.03
C ASN A 76 5.94 4.21 -25.69
N HIS A 77 5.27 3.65 -24.69
CA HIS A 77 3.87 3.94 -24.37
C HIS A 77 3.68 4.68 -23.04
N TYR A 78 4.70 4.79 -22.20
CA TYR A 78 4.61 5.44 -20.90
C TYR A 78 5.69 6.52 -20.71
N VAL A 79 5.34 7.57 -19.96
CA VAL A 79 6.24 8.60 -19.43
C VAL A 79 6.45 8.32 -17.95
N VAL A 80 7.70 8.43 -17.49
CA VAL A 80 8.05 8.36 -16.07
C VAL A 80 8.65 9.69 -15.62
N LYS A 81 8.10 10.27 -14.55
CA LYS A 81 8.60 11.53 -13.96
C LYS A 81 8.53 11.48 -12.43
N ASP A 82 9.45 12.15 -11.78
CA ASP A 82 9.44 12.31 -10.32
C ASP A 82 8.96 13.73 -9.97
N ILE A 83 7.98 13.85 -9.07
CA ILE A 83 7.35 15.11 -8.68
C ILE A 83 7.65 15.36 -7.20
N PRO A 84 8.27 16.49 -6.83
CA PRO A 84 8.42 16.88 -5.44
C PRO A 84 7.10 17.38 -4.86
N ILE A 85 6.77 16.96 -3.65
CA ILE A 85 5.60 17.39 -2.87
C ILE A 85 6.10 17.80 -1.49
N THR A 86 5.63 18.93 -0.97
CA THR A 86 5.93 19.32 0.41
C THR A 86 4.64 19.33 1.21
N VAL A 87 4.63 18.57 2.30
CA VAL A 87 3.53 18.55 3.27
C VAL A 87 4.01 19.21 4.56
N THR A 88 3.18 20.08 5.13
CA THR A 88 3.44 20.69 6.44
C THR A 88 2.59 20.01 7.50
N HIS A 89 3.23 19.41 8.50
CA HIS A 89 2.57 18.74 9.62
C HIS A 89 3.27 19.07 10.94
N ASN A 90 2.52 19.48 11.96
CA ASN A 90 3.05 19.84 13.30
C ASN A 90 4.28 20.78 13.28
N ASN A 91 4.23 21.84 12.46
CA ASN A 91 5.32 22.81 12.26
C ASN A 91 6.60 22.25 11.61
N HIS A 92 6.55 21.05 11.04
CA HIS A 92 7.61 20.48 10.22
C HIS A 92 7.18 20.41 8.76
N SER A 93 8.09 20.71 7.85
CA SER A 93 7.90 20.46 6.43
C SER A 93 8.59 19.14 6.06
N ILE A 94 7.80 18.24 5.49
CA ILE A 94 8.27 16.95 4.96
C ILE A 94 8.27 17.10 3.45
N ALA A 95 9.45 17.07 2.86
CA ALA A 95 9.67 17.04 1.43
C ALA A 95 9.64 15.57 0.97
N SER A 96 8.64 15.24 0.19
CA SER A 96 8.40 13.92 -0.39
C SER A 96 8.64 13.97 -1.89
N THR A 97 9.03 12.84 -2.46
CA THR A 97 9.01 12.64 -3.91
C THR A 97 7.98 11.58 -4.21
N VAL A 98 7.12 11.83 -5.20
CA VAL A 98 6.26 10.80 -5.79
C VAL A 98 6.70 10.52 -7.21
N ARG A 99 6.61 9.27 -7.64
CA ARG A 99 6.86 8.91 -9.03
C ARG A 99 5.55 8.81 -9.79
N VAL A 100 5.45 9.46 -10.92
CA VAL A 100 4.30 9.35 -11.82
C VAL A 100 4.71 8.56 -13.05
N ILE A 101 3.96 7.50 -13.32
CA ILE A 101 4.04 6.73 -14.55
C ILE A 101 2.71 6.92 -15.28
N GLU A 102 2.73 7.51 -16.46
CA GLU A 102 1.50 7.83 -17.21
C GLU A 102 1.59 7.41 -18.67
N THR A 103 0.48 6.95 -19.24
CA THR A 103 0.38 6.67 -20.67
C THR A 103 0.69 7.92 -21.50
N LYS A 104 1.48 7.76 -22.55
CA LYS A 104 1.75 8.82 -23.52
C LYS A 104 0.49 9.16 -24.33
N PRO A 105 0.33 10.41 -24.79
CA PRO A 105 -0.83 10.83 -25.59
C PRO A 105 -1.07 9.99 -26.84
N GLU A 106 -0.01 9.48 -27.48
CA GLU A 106 -0.08 8.68 -28.70
C GLU A 106 -0.53 7.21 -28.49
N PHE A 107 -0.66 6.76 -27.24
CA PHE A 107 -1.05 5.37 -26.93
C PHE A 107 -2.58 5.22 -26.93
N GLN A 108 -3.12 4.56 -27.97
CA GLN A 108 -4.55 4.28 -28.12
C GLN A 108 -4.99 3.12 -27.21
N GLY A 109 -5.27 3.48 -25.96
CA GLY A 109 -5.89 2.66 -24.92
C GLY A 109 -6.55 3.58 -23.90
N ASN A 110 -7.36 3.05 -22.98
CA ASN A 110 -7.87 3.89 -21.89
C ASN A 110 -6.66 4.41 -21.08
N PRO A 111 -6.47 5.73 -20.92
CA PRO A 111 -5.22 6.24 -20.36
C PRO A 111 -5.04 5.77 -18.90
N LEU A 112 -3.81 5.50 -18.50
CA LEU A 112 -3.47 5.00 -17.16
C LEU A 112 -2.41 5.91 -16.55
N ARG A 113 -2.64 6.33 -15.30
CA ARG A 113 -1.68 7.08 -14.48
C ARG A 113 -1.50 6.39 -13.13
N LEU A 114 -0.29 5.94 -12.86
CA LEU A 114 0.11 5.39 -11.57
C LEU A 114 0.99 6.42 -10.86
N ILE A 115 0.58 6.83 -9.66
CA ILE A 115 1.36 7.70 -8.77
C ILE A 115 1.90 6.80 -7.67
N LEU A 116 3.21 6.70 -7.52
CA LEU A 116 3.86 5.84 -6.56
C LEU A 116 4.41 6.69 -5.41
N PHE A 117 4.14 6.27 -4.18
CA PHE A 117 4.66 6.86 -2.97
C PHE A 117 5.34 5.80 -2.10
N SER A 118 6.53 6.12 -1.62
CA SER A 118 7.32 5.32 -0.68
C SER A 118 7.57 6.10 0.60
N PHE A 119 7.53 5.41 1.74
CA PHE A 119 7.95 5.98 3.02
C PHE A 119 9.47 6.28 3.09
N ASN A 120 10.29 5.61 2.29
CA ASN A 120 11.76 5.65 2.38
C ASN A 120 12.39 6.86 1.66
N ASP A 121 11.68 7.46 0.70
CA ASP A 121 12.22 8.54 -0.16
C ASP A 121 11.92 9.96 0.35
N ASN A 122 11.58 10.10 1.63
CA ASN A 122 11.14 11.35 2.23
C ASN A 122 12.24 12.03 3.05
N ARG A 123 12.27 13.36 3.01
CA ARG A 123 13.18 14.21 3.77
C ARG A 123 12.39 15.16 4.65
N GLN A 124 12.92 15.48 5.82
CA GLN A 124 12.30 16.42 6.76
C GLN A 124 13.23 17.61 6.98
N THR A 125 12.64 18.80 6.99
CA THR A 125 13.34 20.05 7.27
C THR A 125 13.08 20.49 8.71
N PHE A 126 14.15 20.78 9.45
CA PHE A 126 14.14 21.32 10.81
C PHE A 126 14.94 22.63 10.84
N GLY A 127 14.26 23.77 10.76
CA GLY A 127 14.95 25.06 10.55
C GLY A 127 15.70 25.03 9.21
N ASP A 128 17.02 25.25 9.24
CA ASP A 128 17.87 25.21 8.04
C ASP A 128 18.41 23.81 7.70
N ALA A 129 18.19 22.81 8.57
CA ALA A 129 18.72 21.46 8.38
C ALA A 129 17.74 20.56 7.60
N ILE A 130 18.23 19.87 6.56
CA ILE A 130 17.49 18.86 5.80
C ILE A 130 18.07 17.48 6.12
N GLY A 131 17.24 16.59 6.64
CA GLY A 131 17.62 15.21 6.97
C GLY A 131 16.65 14.18 6.39
N PRO A 132 16.94 12.88 6.50
CA PRO A 132 15.96 11.84 6.21
C PRO A 132 14.75 12.00 7.14
N TRP A 133 13.55 11.85 6.60
CA TRP A 133 12.35 11.82 7.43
C TRP A 133 12.36 10.54 8.27
N ASN A 134 12.25 10.69 9.58
CA ASN A 134 12.42 9.59 10.52
C ASN A 134 11.23 9.48 11.46
N PRO A 135 10.07 8.99 10.97
CA PRO A 135 8.86 8.92 11.76
C PRO A 135 9.06 7.97 12.94
N LYS A 136 8.55 8.39 14.10
CA LYS A 136 8.71 7.69 15.38
C LYS A 136 7.48 6.89 15.77
N THR A 137 6.32 7.23 15.21
CA THR A 137 5.04 6.60 15.55
C THR A 137 4.32 6.11 14.30
N ALA A 138 3.48 5.09 14.46
CA ALA A 138 2.60 4.63 13.39
C ALA A 138 1.66 5.75 12.90
N ASP A 139 1.32 6.68 13.79
CA ASP A 139 0.50 7.85 13.47
C ASP A 139 1.19 8.80 12.49
N GLU A 140 2.44 9.19 12.79
CA GLU A 140 3.27 10.02 11.92
C GLU A 140 3.48 9.38 10.54
N VAL A 141 3.67 8.06 10.50
CA VAL A 141 3.73 7.32 9.24
C VAL A 141 2.42 7.44 8.48
N SER A 142 1.29 7.19 9.15
CA SER A 142 -0.01 7.04 8.50
C SER A 142 -0.57 8.35 7.92
N ILE A 143 -0.21 9.49 8.50
CA ILE A 143 -0.75 10.79 8.08
C ILE A 143 -0.11 11.31 6.78
N LEU A 144 1.18 11.03 6.54
CA LEU A 144 1.89 11.61 5.40
C LEU A 144 1.29 11.21 4.03
N PRO A 145 1.01 9.93 3.72
CA PRO A 145 0.40 9.57 2.44
C PRO A 145 -1.03 10.12 2.28
N ILE A 146 -1.76 10.29 3.39
CA ILE A 146 -3.10 10.91 3.38
C ILE A 146 -3.01 12.39 2.99
N GLU A 147 -2.05 13.14 3.54
CA GLU A 147 -1.84 14.53 3.17
C GLU A 147 -1.31 14.68 1.74
N ILE A 148 -0.45 13.76 1.28
CA ILE A 148 -0.01 13.71 -0.12
C ILE A 148 -1.20 13.46 -1.05
N LEU A 149 -2.06 12.49 -0.72
CA LEU A 149 -3.28 12.20 -1.46
C LEU A 149 -4.19 13.44 -1.52
N ARG A 150 -4.40 14.11 -0.39
CA ARG A 150 -5.17 15.36 -0.32
C ARG A 150 -4.56 16.44 -1.22
N ALA A 151 -3.26 16.67 -1.14
CA ALA A 151 -2.56 17.65 -1.97
C ALA A 151 -2.68 17.33 -3.46
N LEU A 152 -2.50 16.07 -3.86
CA LEU A 152 -2.60 15.64 -5.25
C LEU A 152 -4.03 15.77 -5.81
N GLN A 153 -5.05 15.46 -5.01
CA GLN A 153 -6.46 15.58 -5.41
C GLN A 153 -6.87 17.02 -5.79
N THR A 154 -6.15 18.03 -5.31
CA THR A 154 -6.39 19.44 -5.72
C THR A 154 -6.02 19.72 -7.19
N HIS A 155 -5.18 18.88 -7.79
CA HIS A 155 -4.65 19.07 -9.15
C HIS A 155 -4.98 17.92 -10.09
N THR A 156 -5.27 16.73 -9.57
CA THR A 156 -5.52 15.52 -10.35
C THR A 156 -6.50 14.64 -9.60
N SER A 157 -7.61 14.29 -10.25
CA SER A 157 -8.55 13.30 -9.72
C SER A 157 -7.84 11.96 -9.56
N ILE A 158 -7.81 11.42 -8.34
CA ILE A 158 -7.31 10.08 -8.04
C ILE A 158 -8.50 9.16 -7.81
N ASP A 159 -8.63 8.14 -8.65
CA ASP A 159 -9.78 7.23 -8.71
C ASP A 159 -9.63 6.06 -7.75
N SER A 160 -8.40 5.63 -7.48
CA SER A 160 -8.12 4.54 -6.56
C SER A 160 -6.88 4.75 -5.69
N LEU A 161 -6.90 4.14 -4.50
CA LEU A 161 -5.76 4.02 -3.59
C LEU A 161 -5.38 2.55 -3.47
N MET A 162 -4.17 2.19 -3.89
CA MET A 162 -3.63 0.84 -3.78
C MET A 162 -2.57 0.76 -2.68
N CYS A 163 -2.90 0.07 -1.61
CA CYS A 163 -2.04 -0.16 -0.46
C CYS A 163 -1.39 -1.54 -0.59
N PHE A 164 -0.08 -1.59 -0.78
CA PHE A 164 0.66 -2.85 -0.84
C PHE A 164 1.43 -3.13 0.45
N SER A 165 1.38 -4.38 0.93
CA SER A 165 2.14 -4.82 2.10
C SER A 165 1.80 -3.95 3.32
N LEU A 166 2.78 -3.40 4.03
CA LEU A 166 2.51 -2.44 5.10
C LEU A 166 1.94 -1.09 4.64
N GLY A 167 1.71 -0.87 3.34
CA GLY A 167 1.12 0.36 2.80
C GLY A 167 -0.28 0.60 3.36
N GLY A 168 -0.93 -0.47 3.85
CA GLY A 168 -2.13 -0.42 4.66
C GLY A 168 -2.04 0.46 5.91
N ILE A 169 -0.84 0.70 6.45
CA ILE A 169 -0.66 1.62 7.57
C ILE A 169 -1.14 3.03 7.24
N THR A 170 -1.15 3.43 5.96
CA THR A 170 -1.78 4.65 5.47
C THR A 170 -3.23 4.78 5.93
N LEU A 171 -3.96 3.67 5.95
CA LEU A 171 -5.38 3.65 6.28
C LEU A 171 -5.63 3.82 7.79
N ASN A 172 -4.60 3.65 8.62
CA ASN A 172 -4.64 4.07 10.03
C ASN A 172 -4.84 5.60 10.17
N GLY A 173 -4.46 6.38 9.15
CA GLY A 173 -4.66 7.82 9.10
C GLY A 173 -6.12 8.25 8.89
N LEU A 174 -7.01 7.32 8.50
CA LEU A 174 -8.44 7.60 8.30
C LEU A 174 -9.15 8.08 9.58
N LYS A 175 -8.59 7.79 10.77
CA LYS A 175 -9.09 8.30 12.05
C LYS A 175 -9.00 9.81 12.19
N HIS A 176 -8.10 10.44 11.44
CA HIS A 176 -7.91 11.90 11.43
C HIS A 176 -8.78 12.61 10.39
N ILE A 177 -9.55 11.86 9.62
CA ILE A 177 -10.39 12.40 8.55
C ILE A 177 -11.83 12.42 9.03
N THR A 178 -12.39 13.62 9.06
CA THR A 178 -13.82 13.80 9.29
C THR A 178 -14.59 13.32 8.06
N PRO A 179 -15.80 12.79 8.23
CA PRO A 179 -16.67 12.47 7.11
C PRO A 179 -16.87 13.61 6.10
N GLU A 180 -16.96 14.84 6.58
CA GLU A 180 -17.17 16.05 5.77
C GLU A 180 -15.95 16.31 4.86
N ASP A 181 -14.75 15.99 5.36
CA ASP A 181 -13.49 16.11 4.63
C ASP A 181 -13.15 14.85 3.81
N SER A 182 -14.04 13.86 3.72
CA SER A 182 -13.72 12.55 3.10
C SER A 182 -13.72 12.55 1.57
N ALA A 183 -14.11 13.64 0.92
CA ALA A 183 -14.29 13.71 -0.52
C ALA A 183 -13.01 13.43 -1.33
N PHE A 184 -11.84 13.73 -0.76
CA PHE A 184 -10.55 13.46 -1.41
C PHE A 184 -10.13 11.98 -1.32
N ILE A 185 -10.76 11.18 -0.45
CA ILE A 185 -10.45 9.75 -0.33
C ILE A 185 -11.07 9.01 -1.52
N PRO A 186 -10.24 8.35 -2.37
CA PRO A 186 -10.71 7.64 -3.54
C PRO A 186 -11.85 6.66 -3.21
N LYS A 187 -12.81 6.56 -4.13
CA LYS A 187 -13.95 5.65 -3.96
C LYS A 187 -13.52 4.19 -3.97
N THR A 188 -12.43 3.86 -4.65
CA THR A 188 -11.87 2.51 -4.71
C THR A 188 -10.61 2.41 -3.84
N VAL A 189 -10.65 1.55 -2.82
CA VAL A 189 -9.48 1.20 -2.00
C VAL A 189 -9.09 -0.23 -2.29
N ILE A 190 -7.84 -0.45 -2.67
CA ILE A 190 -7.25 -1.75 -2.97
C ILE A 190 -6.27 -2.12 -1.87
N LEU A 191 -6.50 -3.25 -1.22
CA LEU A 191 -5.72 -3.83 -0.13
C LEU A 191 -4.95 -5.02 -0.68
N ASN A 192 -3.70 -4.83 -1.11
CA ASN A 192 -2.84 -5.89 -1.63
C ASN A 192 -1.89 -6.37 -0.54
N ARG A 193 -2.20 -7.50 0.09
CA ARG A 193 -1.42 -8.05 1.22
C ARG A 193 -1.21 -6.99 2.32
N SER A 194 -2.27 -6.25 2.65
CA SER A 194 -2.21 -5.07 3.53
C SER A 194 -1.92 -5.45 5.00
N LEU A 195 -1.28 -4.58 5.80
CA LEU A 195 -1.29 -4.76 7.26
C LEU A 195 -2.72 -4.66 7.81
N ARG A 196 -3.11 -5.62 8.67
CA ARG A 196 -4.43 -5.66 9.34
C ARG A 196 -4.38 -4.94 10.68
N SER A 197 -3.53 -5.42 11.58
CA SER A 197 -3.16 -4.74 12.82
C SER A 197 -1.85 -5.28 13.38
N THR A 198 -1.16 -4.47 14.19
CA THR A 198 0.06 -4.88 14.91
C THR A 198 -0.22 -6.04 15.87
N TRP A 199 -1.39 -6.05 16.51
CA TRP A 199 -1.86 -7.16 17.37
C TRP A 199 -1.89 -8.51 16.63
N LYS A 200 -2.44 -8.53 15.42
CA LYS A 200 -2.56 -9.75 14.61
C LYS A 200 -1.19 -10.26 14.17
N VAL A 201 -0.31 -9.36 13.72
CA VAL A 201 1.08 -9.73 13.41
C VAL A 201 1.80 -10.28 14.65
N ALA A 202 1.66 -9.64 15.82
CA ALA A 202 2.24 -10.14 17.07
C ALA A 202 1.68 -11.51 17.47
N SER A 203 0.40 -11.75 17.23
CA SER A 203 -0.27 -13.04 17.51
C SER A 203 0.27 -14.17 16.63
N VAL A 204 0.67 -13.88 15.38
CA VAL A 204 1.27 -14.87 14.48
C VAL A 204 2.75 -15.09 14.78
N LEU A 205 3.51 -14.03 14.96
CA LEU A 205 4.97 -14.13 15.12
C LEU A 205 5.38 -14.62 16.51
N PHE A 206 4.62 -14.22 17.54
CA PHE A 206 4.95 -14.48 18.94
C PHE A 206 3.72 -14.85 19.78
N PRO A 207 3.06 -16.01 19.52
CA PRO A 207 1.79 -16.37 20.16
C PRO A 207 1.82 -16.31 21.70
N TRP A 208 2.93 -16.73 22.31
CA TRP A 208 3.10 -16.76 23.78
C TRP A 208 3.44 -15.40 24.40
N MET A 209 3.92 -14.45 23.59
CA MET A 209 4.34 -13.11 24.03
C MET A 209 3.51 -11.99 23.41
N LYS A 210 2.41 -12.31 22.71
CA LYS A 210 1.60 -11.32 21.99
C LYS A 210 1.10 -10.18 22.88
N TRP A 211 0.65 -10.48 24.10
CA TRP A 211 0.17 -9.49 25.06
C TRP A 211 1.26 -8.50 25.50
N PRO A 212 2.40 -8.94 26.06
CA PRO A 212 3.46 -8.01 26.44
C PRO A 212 4.04 -7.27 25.23
N LEU A 213 4.21 -7.93 24.09
CA LEU A 213 4.72 -7.26 22.89
C LEU A 213 3.77 -6.20 22.36
N HIS A 214 2.46 -6.48 22.34
CA HIS A 214 1.46 -5.50 21.93
C HIS A 214 1.37 -4.32 22.90
N PHE A 215 1.41 -4.59 24.20
CA PHE A 215 1.44 -3.53 25.20
C PHE A 215 2.69 -2.64 25.03
N LEU A 216 3.84 -3.25 24.75
CA LEU A 216 5.06 -2.49 24.44
C LEU A 216 4.92 -1.70 23.12
N THR A 217 4.35 -2.26 22.04
CA THR A 217 4.13 -1.48 20.82
C THR A 217 3.22 -0.30 21.04
N TYR A 218 2.17 -0.48 21.86
CA TYR A 218 1.31 0.61 22.28
C TYR A 218 2.11 1.68 23.02
N LEU A 219 2.87 1.34 24.07
CA LEU A 219 3.68 2.32 24.82
C LEU A 219 4.67 3.11 23.94
N TYR A 220 5.21 2.48 22.90
CA TYR A 220 6.15 3.10 21.96
C TYR A 220 5.48 3.86 20.80
N GLY A 221 4.14 3.90 20.72
CA GLY A 221 3.41 4.56 19.64
C GLY A 221 3.52 3.83 18.29
N LEU A 222 3.83 2.54 18.33
CA LEU A 222 3.97 1.66 17.16
C LEU A 222 2.74 0.79 16.93
N ASP A 223 1.75 0.85 17.82
CA ASP A 223 0.48 0.16 17.61
C ASP A 223 -0.30 0.82 16.47
N ALA A 224 -0.84 -0.02 15.60
CA ALA A 224 -1.56 0.37 14.40
C ALA A 224 -2.67 -0.65 14.16
N ASN A 225 -3.86 -0.16 13.85
CA ASN A 225 -5.01 -1.01 13.55
C ASN A 225 -5.77 -0.53 12.30
N PRO A 226 -5.13 -0.57 11.10
CA PRO A 226 -5.77 -0.19 9.85
C PRO A 226 -7.15 -0.83 9.64
N GLU A 227 -7.31 -2.10 10.00
CA GLU A 227 -8.60 -2.79 9.90
C GLU A 227 -9.71 -2.07 10.66
N GLN A 228 -9.50 -1.78 11.95
CA GLN A 228 -10.47 -1.06 12.76
C GLN A 228 -10.72 0.35 12.22
N GLU A 229 -9.68 1.04 11.75
CA GLU A 229 -9.83 2.41 11.23
C GLU A 229 -10.61 2.47 9.92
N ILE A 230 -10.42 1.49 9.03
CA ILE A 230 -11.25 1.33 7.83
C ILE A 230 -12.70 1.09 8.22
N LEU A 231 -12.97 0.11 9.09
CA LEU A 231 -14.35 -0.20 9.52
C LEU A 231 -15.02 1.03 10.13
N SER A 232 -14.32 1.70 11.06
CA SER A 232 -14.85 2.87 11.76
C SER A 232 -15.09 4.03 10.81
N PHE A 233 -14.20 4.28 9.85
CA PHE A 233 -14.36 5.32 8.84
C PHE A 233 -15.59 5.08 7.97
N TYR A 234 -15.74 3.87 7.43
CA TYR A 234 -16.87 3.51 6.56
C TYR A 234 -18.21 3.56 7.31
N GLN A 235 -18.24 3.13 8.58
CA GLN A 235 -19.43 3.23 9.43
C GLN A 235 -19.80 4.69 9.75
N ARG A 236 -18.82 5.56 10.03
CA ARG A 236 -19.05 7.00 10.24
C ARG A 236 -19.63 7.64 8.97
N LEU A 237 -19.05 7.35 7.80
CA LEU A 237 -19.56 7.84 6.52
C LEU A 237 -20.98 7.35 6.23
N HIS A 238 -21.24 6.06 6.43
CA HIS A 238 -22.57 5.49 6.22
C HIS A 238 -23.63 6.16 7.09
N THR A 239 -23.30 6.43 8.35
CA THR A 239 -24.23 7.07 9.30
C THR A 239 -24.62 8.49 8.86
N GLN A 240 -23.68 9.24 8.31
CA GLN A 240 -23.93 10.63 7.92
C GLN A 240 -24.43 10.79 6.48
N SER A 241 -24.03 9.90 5.57
CA SER A 241 -24.32 9.99 4.14
C SER A 241 -24.44 8.59 3.53
N PRO A 242 -25.55 7.86 3.80
CA PRO A 242 -25.72 6.48 3.35
C PRO A 242 -25.53 6.27 1.84
N ASP A 243 -26.04 7.20 1.03
CA ASP A 243 -25.96 7.11 -0.44
C ASP A 243 -24.53 7.21 -0.98
N SER A 244 -23.63 7.89 -0.26
CA SER A 244 -22.22 8.01 -0.65
C SER A 244 -21.47 6.67 -0.63
N MET A 245 -21.99 5.70 0.11
CA MET A 245 -21.35 4.39 0.28
C MET A 245 -21.58 3.45 -0.89
N LYS A 246 -22.70 3.59 -1.61
CA LYS A 246 -23.07 2.73 -2.75
C LYS A 246 -22.04 2.75 -3.88
N GLU A 247 -21.30 3.86 -4.00
CA GLU A 247 -20.28 4.05 -5.03
C GLU A 247 -18.87 3.68 -4.54
N ARG A 248 -18.71 3.35 -3.25
CA ARG A 248 -17.41 2.96 -2.69
C ARG A 248 -17.16 1.47 -2.89
N THR A 249 -15.92 1.16 -3.24
CA THR A 249 -15.44 -0.19 -3.49
C THR A 249 -14.21 -0.48 -2.65
N VAL A 250 -14.19 -1.63 -1.98
CA VAL A 250 -13.00 -2.19 -1.31
C VAL A 250 -12.63 -3.49 -2.02
N VAL A 251 -11.40 -3.58 -2.49
CA VAL A 251 -10.86 -4.77 -3.15
C VAL A 251 -9.71 -5.31 -2.30
N GLU A 252 -9.81 -6.55 -1.84
CA GLU A 252 -8.75 -7.20 -1.08
C GLU A 252 -8.14 -8.37 -1.85
N PHE A 253 -6.80 -8.36 -1.93
CA PHE A 253 -5.99 -9.46 -2.42
C PHE A 253 -5.14 -10.00 -1.27
N SER A 254 -5.37 -11.27 -0.95
CA SER A 254 -4.59 -12.00 0.04
C SER A 254 -3.72 -13.05 -0.62
N ALA A 255 -2.54 -13.29 -0.05
CA ALA A 255 -1.72 -14.45 -0.39
C ALA A 255 -1.97 -15.54 0.67
N THR A 256 -2.38 -16.72 0.24
CA THR A 256 -2.51 -17.86 1.15
C THR A 256 -1.14 -18.21 1.71
N ARG A 257 -1.10 -18.50 3.02
CA ARG A 257 0.13 -18.84 3.76
C ARG A 257 1.14 -17.70 3.88
N ASP A 258 0.80 -16.47 3.53
CA ASP A 258 1.63 -15.32 3.91
C ASP A 258 1.62 -15.18 5.43
N ARG A 259 2.77 -15.43 6.06
CA ARG A 259 2.87 -15.49 7.52
C ARG A 259 2.43 -14.19 8.21
N TYR A 260 2.55 -13.03 7.56
CA TYR A 260 2.19 -11.76 8.20
C TYR A 260 0.69 -11.44 8.09
N PHE A 261 0.05 -12.04 7.10
CA PHE A 261 -1.17 -11.51 6.47
C PHE A 261 -2.23 -12.59 6.21
N SER A 262 -2.02 -13.78 6.76
CA SER A 262 -2.95 -14.90 6.69
C SER A 262 -3.12 -15.54 8.07
N ALA A 263 -4.15 -16.41 8.20
CA ALA A 263 -4.48 -17.12 9.43
C ALA A 263 -4.71 -16.11 10.60
N PRO A 264 -4.12 -16.16 11.81
CA PRO A 264 -4.36 -15.12 12.82
C PRO A 264 -3.95 -13.70 12.38
N GLY A 265 -3.23 -13.57 11.26
CA GLY A 265 -2.84 -12.31 10.61
C GLY A 265 -3.88 -11.75 9.63
N ASP A 266 -4.91 -12.53 9.28
CA ASP A 266 -5.96 -12.17 8.33
C ASP A 266 -6.99 -11.19 8.94
N TYR A 267 -7.85 -10.60 8.12
CA TYR A 267 -8.98 -9.79 8.58
C TYR A 267 -9.92 -10.62 9.47
N ASP A 268 -10.62 -9.96 10.39
CA ASP A 268 -11.62 -10.62 11.22
C ASP A 268 -12.72 -11.20 10.33
N GLU A 269 -13.31 -12.33 10.74
CA GLU A 269 -14.35 -13.02 9.97
C GLU A 269 -15.52 -12.09 9.58
N THR A 270 -15.78 -11.08 10.41
CA THR A 270 -16.85 -10.10 10.21
C THR A 270 -16.43 -8.89 9.38
N PHE A 271 -15.15 -8.72 9.02
CA PHE A 271 -14.64 -7.52 8.35
C PHE A 271 -15.38 -7.23 7.03
N HIS A 272 -15.40 -8.19 6.11
CA HIS A 272 -16.06 -8.00 4.81
C HIS A 272 -17.56 -7.81 4.95
N GLN A 273 -18.19 -8.53 5.88
CA GLN A 273 -19.62 -8.39 6.12
C GLN A 273 -19.95 -7.00 6.69
N THR A 274 -19.18 -6.52 7.66
CA THR A 274 -19.34 -5.18 8.24
C THR A 274 -19.20 -4.09 7.18
N LEU A 275 -18.27 -4.23 6.24
CA LEU A 275 -18.16 -3.31 5.11
C LEU A 275 -19.37 -3.40 4.18
N LYS A 276 -19.84 -4.59 3.83
CA LYS A 276 -21.06 -4.77 3.00
C LYS A 276 -22.29 -4.17 3.67
N ASP A 277 -22.41 -4.28 4.99
CA ASP A 277 -23.52 -3.72 5.76
C ASP A 277 -23.56 -2.18 5.68
N THR A 278 -22.43 -1.52 5.36
CA THR A 278 -22.39 -0.08 5.05
C THR A 278 -22.82 0.27 3.62
N GLN A 279 -23.31 -0.70 2.83
CA GLN A 279 -23.61 -0.59 1.39
C GLN A 279 -22.37 -0.45 0.48
N THR A 280 -21.18 -0.74 1.00
CA THR A 280 -19.93 -0.74 0.22
C THR A 280 -19.83 -1.99 -0.64
N THR A 281 -19.36 -1.85 -1.88
CA THR A 281 -19.04 -3.01 -2.72
C THR A 281 -17.72 -3.62 -2.25
N VAL A 282 -17.71 -4.90 -1.91
CA VAL A 282 -16.51 -5.58 -1.39
C VAL A 282 -16.17 -6.78 -2.28
N HIS A 283 -14.96 -6.78 -2.83
CA HIS A 283 -14.37 -7.90 -3.55
C HIS A 283 -13.19 -8.45 -2.75
N HIS A 284 -13.14 -9.76 -2.53
CA HIS A 284 -12.05 -10.40 -1.79
C HIS A 284 -11.67 -11.74 -2.42
N GLY A 285 -10.37 -11.93 -2.65
CA GLY A 285 -9.80 -13.16 -3.18
C GLY A 285 -8.51 -13.55 -2.45
N LYS A 286 -8.33 -14.86 -2.24
CA LYS A 286 -7.15 -15.48 -1.61
C LYS A 286 -6.39 -16.31 -2.63
N PHE A 287 -5.17 -15.88 -2.95
CA PHE A 287 -4.35 -16.42 -4.04
C PHE A 287 -3.14 -17.19 -3.52
N PHE A 288 -2.75 -18.25 -4.21
CA PHE A 288 -1.53 -18.99 -3.90
C PHE A 288 -0.31 -18.46 -4.66
N ILE A 289 0.86 -18.45 -4.01
CA ILE A 289 2.15 -18.10 -4.64
C ILE A 289 3.03 -19.36 -4.68
N PRO A 290 3.22 -19.99 -5.86
CA PRO A 290 4.02 -21.20 -5.97
C PRO A 290 5.51 -20.92 -5.72
N LEU A 291 6.21 -21.88 -5.09
CA LEU A 291 7.67 -21.96 -5.00
C LEU A 291 8.37 -20.80 -4.25
N VAL A 292 7.64 -20.04 -3.45
CA VAL A 292 8.19 -18.95 -2.62
C VAL A 292 7.98 -19.29 -1.16
N ALA A 293 8.98 -19.00 -0.32
CA ALA A 293 8.85 -19.14 1.13
C ALA A 293 7.71 -18.24 1.67
N GLU A 294 6.87 -18.79 2.54
CA GLU A 294 5.71 -18.13 3.17
C GLU A 294 6.03 -16.74 3.73
N ILE A 295 7.22 -16.56 4.29
CA ILE A 295 7.67 -15.30 4.87
C ILE A 295 7.97 -14.21 3.84
N ALA A 296 8.20 -14.55 2.57
CA ALA A 296 8.56 -13.62 1.50
C ALA A 296 7.36 -13.27 0.60
N HIS A 297 6.20 -13.90 0.84
CA HIS A 297 4.99 -13.68 0.05
C HIS A 297 4.57 -12.22 0.06
N HIS A 298 4.68 -11.52 1.18
CA HIS A 298 4.31 -10.11 1.32
C HIS A 298 5.17 -9.12 0.52
N ALA A 299 6.33 -9.54 0.03
CA ALA A 299 7.26 -8.73 -0.77
C ALA A 299 7.26 -9.15 -2.26
N MET A 300 6.50 -10.17 -2.62
CA MET A 300 6.49 -10.72 -3.97
C MET A 300 5.80 -9.77 -4.96
N ARG A 301 6.23 -9.78 -6.22
CA ARG A 301 5.58 -8.99 -7.29
C ARG A 301 4.11 -9.39 -7.47
N ALA A 302 3.28 -8.43 -7.85
CA ALA A 302 1.84 -8.65 -7.98
C ALA A 302 1.45 -9.65 -9.08
N ASP A 303 2.23 -9.82 -10.13
CA ASP A 303 1.99 -10.79 -11.20
C ASP A 303 2.17 -12.25 -10.77
N HIS A 304 2.84 -12.52 -9.65
CA HIS A 304 2.94 -13.86 -9.09
C HIS A 304 1.69 -14.27 -8.30
N LEU A 305 0.73 -13.37 -8.09
CA LEU A 305 -0.59 -13.69 -7.56
C LEU A 305 -1.48 -14.13 -8.73
N LEU A 306 -1.52 -15.44 -8.96
CA LEU A 306 -2.25 -16.05 -10.06
C LEU A 306 -3.52 -16.73 -9.56
N ASN A 307 -4.59 -16.67 -10.35
CA ASN A 307 -5.74 -17.52 -10.15
C ASN A 307 -5.40 -18.98 -10.50
N ASN A 308 -4.97 -19.78 -9.53
CA ASN A 308 -4.66 -21.18 -9.77
C ASN A 308 -5.72 -22.08 -9.10
N PRO A 309 -6.71 -22.59 -9.87
CA PRO A 309 -7.81 -23.39 -9.33
C PRO A 309 -7.35 -24.71 -8.70
N ASP A 310 -6.18 -25.23 -9.09
CA ASP A 310 -5.63 -26.47 -8.55
C ASP A 310 -4.90 -26.26 -7.20
N SER A 311 -4.72 -25.00 -6.77
CA SER A 311 -3.92 -24.61 -5.61
C SER A 311 -4.73 -24.07 -4.42
N GLU A 312 -6.02 -24.42 -4.34
CA GLU A 312 -6.93 -23.95 -3.29
C GLU A 312 -7.15 -22.42 -3.30
N THR A 313 -6.89 -21.75 -4.43
CA THR A 313 -7.19 -20.32 -4.59
C THR A 313 -8.70 -20.10 -4.47
N ASP A 314 -9.11 -19.25 -3.53
CA ASP A 314 -10.52 -18.91 -3.30
C ASP A 314 -10.83 -17.53 -3.87
N THR A 315 -11.56 -17.52 -4.97
CA THR A 315 -12.04 -16.31 -5.66
C THR A 315 -13.56 -16.20 -5.65
N THR A 316 -14.25 -16.94 -4.78
CA THR A 316 -15.71 -17.07 -4.80
C THR A 316 -16.45 -15.72 -4.69
N HIS A 317 -15.84 -14.76 -3.98
CA HIS A 317 -16.37 -13.42 -3.78
C HIS A 317 -15.53 -12.34 -4.47
N PHE A 318 -14.71 -12.72 -5.44
CA PHE A 318 -13.81 -11.83 -6.16
C PHE A 318 -14.37 -11.44 -7.54
N PHE A 319 -13.63 -10.61 -8.28
CA PHE A 319 -13.87 -10.44 -9.71
C PHE A 319 -13.75 -11.78 -10.45
N THR A 320 -14.49 -11.95 -11.54
CA THR A 320 -14.33 -13.12 -12.41
C THR A 320 -12.92 -13.15 -12.96
N MET A 321 -12.18 -14.24 -12.75
CA MET A 321 -10.82 -14.44 -13.22
C MET A 321 -10.72 -15.72 -14.05
N SER A 322 -10.02 -15.67 -15.17
CA SER A 322 -9.68 -16.89 -15.93
C SER A 322 -8.62 -17.71 -15.17
N PRO A 323 -8.51 -19.04 -15.40
CA PRO A 323 -7.40 -19.82 -14.86
C PRO A 323 -6.05 -19.23 -15.28
N ASN A 324 -5.12 -19.17 -14.33
CA ASN A 324 -3.79 -18.56 -14.42
C ASN A 324 -3.75 -17.07 -14.75
N GLU A 325 -4.89 -16.38 -14.68
CA GLU A 325 -4.93 -14.92 -14.81
C GLU A 325 -4.26 -14.28 -13.59
N SER A 326 -3.42 -13.26 -13.82
CA SER A 326 -2.74 -12.55 -12.73
C SER A 326 -3.60 -11.42 -12.16
N VAL A 327 -3.42 -11.13 -10.87
CA VAL A 327 -4.09 -10.00 -10.20
C VAL A 327 -3.95 -8.67 -10.96
N PRO A 328 -2.76 -8.28 -11.48
CA PRO A 328 -2.62 -7.09 -12.30
C PRO A 328 -3.53 -7.07 -13.55
N GLN A 329 -3.71 -8.20 -14.23
CA GLN A 329 -4.59 -8.29 -15.40
C GLN A 329 -6.05 -8.04 -15.02
N THR A 330 -6.48 -8.60 -13.89
CA THR A 330 -7.84 -8.38 -13.39
C THR A 330 -8.04 -6.94 -12.90
N LEU A 331 -7.07 -6.35 -12.20
CA LEU A 331 -7.12 -4.94 -11.81
C LEU A 331 -7.21 -4.01 -13.02
N VAL A 332 -6.42 -4.28 -14.06
CA VAL A 332 -6.53 -3.54 -15.32
C VAL A 332 -7.92 -3.70 -15.89
N ARG A 333 -8.40 -4.92 -16.11
CA ARG A 333 -9.70 -5.18 -16.73
C ARG A 333 -10.86 -4.52 -15.97
N GLU A 334 -10.89 -4.72 -14.65
CA GLU A 334 -12.06 -4.43 -13.83
C GLU A 334 -12.03 -3.04 -13.20
N ILE A 335 -10.84 -2.47 -12.92
CA ILE A 335 -10.70 -1.19 -12.21
C ILE A 335 -10.07 -0.12 -13.12
N PHE A 336 -8.97 -0.42 -13.79
CA PHE A 336 -8.17 0.61 -14.47
C PHE A 336 -8.58 0.88 -15.92
N ASN A 337 -9.33 -0.02 -16.56
CA ASN A 337 -9.73 0.09 -17.97
C ASN A 337 -11.14 0.67 -18.15
N ARG A 338 -11.70 1.32 -17.11
CA ARG A 338 -12.98 2.04 -17.17
C ARG A 338 -12.72 3.41 -17.79
N GLY A 339 -13.32 3.71 -18.95
CA GLY A 339 -12.98 4.88 -19.79
C GLY A 339 -12.89 6.23 -19.06
N LYS A 340 -12.12 7.16 -19.65
CA LYS A 340 -11.35 8.26 -19.01
C LYS A 340 -10.02 7.76 -18.41
N THR A 341 -9.07 8.68 -18.24
CA THR A 341 -7.77 8.36 -17.62
C THR A 341 -7.99 7.82 -16.21
N HIS A 342 -7.63 6.57 -15.95
CA HIS A 342 -7.62 6.04 -14.58
C HIS A 342 -6.36 6.50 -13.87
N THR A 343 -6.52 7.17 -12.73
CA THR A 343 -5.41 7.57 -11.87
C THR A 343 -5.44 6.82 -10.55
N SER A 344 -4.33 6.19 -10.19
CA SER A 344 -4.21 5.42 -8.95
C SER A 344 -2.99 5.85 -8.14
N LEU A 345 -3.16 6.06 -6.83
CA LEU A 345 -2.06 6.25 -5.89
C LEU A 345 -1.67 4.90 -5.30
N PHE A 346 -0.44 4.47 -5.53
CA PHE A 346 0.16 3.26 -4.99
C PHE A 346 1.05 3.63 -3.81
N VAL A 347 0.77 3.05 -2.65
CA VAL A 347 1.57 3.26 -1.44
C VAL A 347 2.31 1.97 -1.10
N GLY A 348 3.64 2.08 -1.06
CA GLY A 348 4.54 1.04 -0.60
C GLY A 348 4.66 1.00 0.91
N GLY A 349 4.56 -0.20 1.47
CA GLY A 349 4.60 -0.39 2.92
C GLY A 349 5.96 -0.59 3.55
N ASN A 350 6.82 -1.38 2.89
CA ASN A 350 8.08 -1.82 3.45
C ASN A 350 9.17 -0.77 3.18
N ARG A 351 10.44 -1.17 3.33
CA ARG A 351 11.61 -0.38 2.92
C ARG A 351 11.72 -0.19 1.40
N ASP A 352 10.62 -0.30 0.68
CA ASP A 352 10.57 -0.24 -0.77
C ASP A 352 10.82 1.19 -1.19
N SER A 353 11.91 1.45 -1.91
CA SER A 353 12.08 2.72 -2.62
C SER A 353 11.02 2.87 -3.73
N LEU A 354 10.85 4.08 -4.26
CA LEU A 354 10.05 4.32 -5.47
C LEU A 354 10.48 3.41 -6.63
N ASP A 355 11.77 3.08 -6.73
CA ASP A 355 12.29 2.13 -7.71
C ASP A 355 11.70 0.76 -7.46
N SER A 356 11.89 0.19 -6.25
CA SER A 356 11.34 -1.11 -5.89
C SER A 356 9.82 -1.18 -6.05
N LEU A 357 9.06 -0.13 -5.73
CA LEU A 357 7.62 -0.09 -5.97
C LEU A 357 7.24 -0.10 -7.45
N THR A 358 8.04 0.58 -8.28
CA THR A 358 7.89 0.52 -9.73
C THR A 358 8.00 -0.92 -10.20
N TYR A 359 9.02 -1.63 -9.72
CA TYR A 359 9.27 -3.02 -10.08
C TYR A 359 8.20 -4.00 -9.56
N LEU A 360 7.88 -3.94 -8.26
CA LEU A 360 7.04 -4.94 -7.59
C LEU A 360 5.54 -4.76 -7.89
N HIS A 361 5.09 -3.53 -8.16
CA HIS A 361 3.66 -3.22 -8.30
C HIS A 361 3.29 -2.53 -9.59
N ALA A 362 4.01 -1.48 -9.97
CA ALA A 362 3.58 -0.67 -11.11
C ALA A 362 3.83 -1.39 -12.44
N LEU A 363 5.01 -1.96 -12.65
CA LEU A 363 5.41 -2.57 -13.92
C LEU A 363 4.50 -3.73 -14.33
N PRO A 364 4.17 -4.71 -13.45
CA PRO A 364 3.20 -5.75 -13.79
C PRO A 364 1.84 -5.21 -14.25
N VAL A 365 1.38 -4.10 -13.65
CA VAL A 365 0.13 -3.44 -14.05
C VAL A 365 0.25 -2.79 -15.43
N LEU A 366 1.38 -2.13 -15.71
CA LEU A 366 1.64 -1.50 -17.02
C LEU A 366 1.76 -2.54 -18.14
N GLU A 367 2.42 -3.67 -17.90
CA GLU A 367 2.54 -4.77 -18.85
C GLU A 367 1.17 -5.41 -19.18
N ALA A 368 0.39 -5.69 -18.13
CA ALA A 368 -0.97 -6.18 -18.28
C ALA A 368 -1.86 -5.19 -19.03
N HIS A 369 -1.71 -3.90 -18.75
CA HIS A 369 -2.40 -2.82 -19.45
C HIS A 369 -2.06 -2.81 -20.94
N TYR A 370 -0.78 -2.78 -21.29
CA TYR A 370 -0.30 -2.84 -22.68
C TYR A 370 -0.88 -4.01 -23.46
N THR A 371 -0.81 -5.22 -22.90
CA THR A 371 -1.34 -6.44 -23.53
C THR A 371 -2.85 -6.35 -23.75
N SER A 372 -3.58 -5.74 -22.82
CA SER A 372 -5.03 -5.57 -22.93
C SER A 372 -5.45 -4.54 -23.99
N SER A 373 -4.62 -3.53 -24.25
CA SER A 373 -4.90 -2.48 -25.24
C SER A 373 -4.68 -2.96 -26.68
N ILE A 374 -3.73 -3.87 -26.92
CA ILE A 374 -3.45 -4.41 -28.27
C ILE A 374 -4.53 -5.38 -28.76
N LYS A 375 -5.21 -6.08 -27.83
CA LYS A 375 -6.22 -7.11 -28.18
C LYS A 375 -7.60 -6.53 -28.54
N LYS A 376 -7.80 -5.22 -28.39
CA LYS A 376 -9.04 -4.51 -28.76
C LYS A 376 -8.81 -3.79 -30.08
#